data_AF-A0A6P1Q759-F1
#
_entry.id   AF-A0A6P1Q759-F1
#
_cell.length_a   1.000
_cell.length_b   1.000
_cell.length_c   1.000
_cell.angle_alpha   90.00
_cell.angle_beta   90.00
_cell.angle_gamma   90.00
#
_symmetry.space_group_name_H-M   'P 1'
#
loop_
_entity.id
_entity.type
_entity.pdbx_description
1 polymer ?
#
loop_
_entity_poly.entity_id
_entity_poly.type
_entity_poly.pdbx_seq_one_letter_code
_entity_poly.pdbx_strand_id
1 'polypeptide(L)'
;MNEESANKRNRIYLTFPFSALEKVDYYVDKRLEDGESRDTANRSAFVMDMYKLGLRVHENKLKKDASEKTLDQKLELIARNALMNGFLIDAIFGIIKETVDSSKVIKNETFLDPDWPKEMKERVAGKLLEYFK
;
A
#
# COMPACT_ATOMS: atom_id res chain seq x y z
N MET A 1 -3.47 15.17 28.53
CA MET A 1 -4.85 15.71 28.62
C MET A 1 -5.19 15.82 30.10
N ASN A 2 -5.57 17.01 30.60
CA ASN A 2 -5.98 17.18 32.01
C ASN A 2 -7.21 16.32 32.33
N GLU A 3 -7.17 15.59 33.43
CA GLU A 3 -8.26 14.70 33.88
C GLU A 3 -9.60 15.44 34.08
N GLU A 4 -9.57 16.72 34.46
CA GLU A 4 -10.75 17.60 34.52
C GLU A 4 -11.46 17.79 33.17
N SER A 5 -10.75 17.61 32.06
CA SER A 5 -11.30 17.78 30.71
C SER A 5 -12.04 16.53 30.23
N ALA A 6 -11.69 15.36 30.76
CA ALA A 6 -12.23 14.07 30.34
C ALA A 6 -13.71 13.90 30.70
N ASN A 7 -14.17 14.56 31.76
CA ASN A 7 -15.55 14.47 32.26
C ASN A 7 -16.49 15.57 31.72
N LYS A 8 -15.99 16.53 30.93
CA LYS A 8 -16.82 17.58 30.34
C LYS A 8 -17.64 17.00 29.18
N ARG A 9 -18.96 16.90 29.38
CA ARG A 9 -19.91 16.47 28.34
C ARG A 9 -20.37 17.66 27.53
N ASN A 10 -20.21 17.58 26.21
CA ASN A 10 -20.69 18.60 25.27
C ASN A 10 -21.75 17.98 24.36
N ARG A 11 -22.81 18.76 24.05
CA ARG A 11 -23.79 18.39 23.02
C ARG A 11 -23.33 18.98 21.70
N ILE A 12 -23.30 18.16 20.66
CA ILE A 12 -22.90 18.55 19.31
C ILE A 12 -24.15 18.40 18.42
N TYR A 13 -24.47 19.45 17.65
CA TYR A 13 -25.54 19.44 16.67
C TYR A 13 -24.93 19.54 15.28
N LEU A 14 -25.28 18.61 14.39
CA LEU A 14 -24.75 18.51 13.03
C LEU A 14 -25.90 18.29 12.06
N THR A 15 -25.80 18.88 10.87
CA THR A 15 -26.70 18.54 9.76
C THR A 15 -26.19 17.26 9.11
N PHE A 16 -27.07 16.27 8.97
CA PHE A 16 -26.71 14.96 8.43
C PHE A 16 -27.49 14.70 7.14
N PRO A 17 -26.84 14.27 6.03
CA PRO A 17 -27.54 13.94 4.80
C PRO A 17 -28.56 12.82 4.99
N PHE A 18 -29.73 12.96 4.38
CA PHE A 18 -30.81 11.99 4.51
C PHE A 18 -30.39 10.57 4.08
N SER A 19 -29.64 10.46 2.97
CA SER A 19 -29.12 9.19 2.46
C SER A 19 -28.17 8.46 3.42
N ALA A 20 -27.52 9.19 4.33
CA ALA A 20 -26.68 8.61 5.37
C ALA A 20 -27.50 8.25 6.61
N LEU A 21 -28.57 9.00 6.90
CA LEU A 21 -29.50 8.71 7.98
C LEU A 21 -30.23 7.38 7.77
N GLU A 22 -30.67 7.07 6.55
CA GLU A 22 -31.31 5.78 6.23
C GLU A 22 -30.41 4.58 6.56
N LYS A 23 -29.11 4.71 6.34
CA LYS A 23 -28.14 3.67 6.71
C LYS A 23 -28.01 3.54 8.22
N VAL A 24 -28.00 4.65 8.95
CA VAL A 24 -27.98 4.64 10.42
C VAL A 24 -29.23 3.92 10.95
N ASP A 25 -30.40 4.25 10.40
CA ASP A 25 -31.67 3.65 10.81
C ASP A 25 -31.67 2.14 10.60
N TYR A 26 -31.24 1.68 9.42
CA TYR A 26 -31.09 0.26 9.13
C TYR A 26 -30.23 -0.49 10.18
N TYR A 27 -29.10 0.08 10.61
CA TYR A 27 -28.25 -0.56 11.61
C TYR A 27 -28.79 -0.45 13.04
N VAL A 28 -29.52 0.62 13.36
CA VAL A 28 -30.21 0.75 14.64
C VAL A 28 -31.31 -0.29 14.75
N ASP A 29 -32.10 -0.47 13.70
CA ASP A 29 -33.16 -1.48 13.65
C ASP A 29 -32.60 -2.89 13.81
N LYS A 30 -31.48 -3.20 13.16
CA LYS A 30 -30.78 -4.49 13.38
C LYS A 30 -30.32 -4.71 14.82
N ARG A 31 -29.77 -3.70 15.49
CA ARG A 31 -29.40 -3.82 16.91
C ARG A 31 -30.61 -4.10 17.78
N LEU A 32 -31.76 -3.51 17.46
CA LEU A 32 -33.02 -3.78 18.15
C LEU A 32 -33.53 -5.21 17.87
N GLU A 33 -33.41 -5.69 16.64
CA GLU A 33 -33.73 -7.08 16.26
C GLU A 33 -32.85 -8.09 17.02
N ASP A 34 -31.58 -7.76 17.25
CA ASP A 34 -30.62 -8.56 18.03
C ASP A 34 -30.90 -8.51 19.56
N GLY A 35 -31.91 -7.74 19.99
CA GLY A 35 -32.35 -7.66 21.39
C GLY A 35 -31.68 -6.59 22.24
N GLU A 36 -30.95 -5.64 21.64
CA GLU A 36 -30.42 -4.48 22.39
C GLU A 36 -31.55 -3.55 22.88
N SER A 37 -31.31 -2.89 24.02
CA SER A 37 -32.25 -1.87 24.54
C SER A 37 -32.30 -0.64 23.64
N ARG A 38 -33.46 0.02 23.57
CA ARG A 38 -33.63 1.32 22.89
C ARG A 38 -32.72 2.43 23.46
N ASP A 39 -32.28 2.29 24.70
CA ASP A 39 -31.35 3.24 25.32
C ASP A 39 -29.94 3.17 24.71
N THR A 40 -29.55 2.01 24.18
CA THR A 40 -28.24 1.77 23.56
C THR A 40 -28.32 1.70 22.04
N ALA A 41 -29.42 1.16 21.51
CA ALA A 41 -29.73 1.06 20.09
C ALA A 41 -30.56 2.27 19.65
N ASN A 42 -29.91 3.43 19.54
CA ASN A 42 -30.49 4.64 18.94
C ASN A 42 -29.48 5.35 18.03
N ARG A 43 -29.99 6.24 17.18
CA ARG A 43 -29.21 7.01 16.19
C ARG A 43 -28.00 7.71 16.83
N SER A 44 -28.19 8.37 17.96
CA SER A 44 -27.13 9.13 18.64
C SER A 44 -26.01 8.23 19.14
N ALA A 45 -26.36 7.11 19.76
CA ALA A 45 -25.40 6.11 20.23
C ALA A 45 -24.62 5.51 19.04
N PHE A 46 -25.32 5.11 17.98
CA PHE A 46 -24.71 4.55 16.77
C PHE A 46 -23.74 5.54 16.10
N VAL A 47 -24.17 6.79 15.90
CA VAL A 47 -23.33 7.84 15.28
C VAL A 47 -22.11 8.13 16.15
N MET A 48 -22.25 8.12 17.48
CA MET A 48 -21.13 8.32 18.39
C MET A 48 -20.10 7.16 18.30
N ASP A 49 -20.56 5.93 18.16
CA ASP A 49 -19.69 4.77 17.95
C ASP A 49 -18.92 4.87 16.63
N MET A 50 -19.63 5.24 15.55
CA MET A 50 -19.02 5.43 14.24
C MET A 50 -18.03 6.59 14.23
N TYR A 51 -18.32 7.67 14.95
CA TYR A 51 -17.40 8.78 15.13
C TYR A 51 -16.11 8.36 15.86
N LYS A 52 -16.23 7.64 16.99
CA LYS A 52 -15.05 7.11 17.72
C LYS A 52 -14.22 6.18 16.83
N LEU A 53 -14.87 5.33 16.04
CA LEU A 53 -14.19 4.45 15.08
C LEU A 53 -13.47 5.27 14.01
N GLY A 54 -14.14 6.28 13.44
CA GLY A 54 -13.57 7.19 12.46
C GLY A 54 -12.35 7.95 12.98
N LEU A 55 -12.40 8.46 14.21
CA LEU A 55 -11.25 9.08 14.87
C LEU A 55 -10.08 8.12 15.00
N ARG A 56 -10.32 6.89 15.48
CA ARG A 56 -9.26 5.88 15.62
C ARG A 56 -8.60 5.55 14.28
N VAL A 57 -9.39 5.40 13.22
CA VAL A 57 -8.88 5.16 11.86
C VAL A 57 -8.06 6.36 11.37
N HIS A 58 -8.53 7.58 11.59
CA HIS A 58 -7.83 8.80 11.20
C HIS A 58 -6.49 8.96 11.93
N GLU A 59 -6.46 8.78 13.25
CA GLU A 59 -5.23 8.81 14.04
C GLU A 59 -4.23 7.73 13.61
N ASN A 60 -4.72 6.52 13.33
CA ASN A 60 -3.88 5.43 12.83
C ASN A 60 -3.31 5.75 11.44
N LYS A 61 -4.09 6.42 10.59
CA LYS A 61 -3.60 6.89 9.28
C LYS A 61 -2.50 7.93 9.46
N LEU A 62 -2.71 8.95 10.30
CA LEU A 62 -1.68 9.97 10.58
C LEU A 62 -0.38 9.36 11.14
N LYS A 63 -0.48 8.37 12.03
CA LYS A 63 0.69 7.64 12.55
C LYS A 63 1.42 6.85 11.47
N LYS A 64 0.69 6.27 10.50
CA LYS A 64 1.29 5.56 9.36
C LYS A 64 1.90 6.52 8.34
N ASP A 65 1.23 7.62 8.04
CA ASP A 65 1.70 8.65 7.10
C ASP A 65 2.99 9.30 7.62
N ALA A 66 3.16 9.45 8.95
CA ALA A 66 4.42 9.90 9.56
C ALA A 66 5.59 8.91 9.36
N SER A 67 5.30 7.64 9.08
CA SER A 67 6.27 6.58 8.76
C SER A 67 6.35 6.33 7.24
N GLU A 68 5.52 6.97 6.42
CA GLU A 68 5.41 6.64 5.02
C GLU A 68 6.50 7.36 4.23
N LYS A 69 7.34 6.57 3.55
CA LYS A 69 8.35 7.13 2.65
C LYS A 69 7.65 7.93 1.55
N THR A 70 8.19 9.11 1.26
CA THR A 70 7.66 9.95 0.17
C THR A 70 7.77 9.23 -1.16
N LEU A 71 7.03 9.67 -2.17
CA LEU A 71 7.12 9.10 -3.53
C LEU A 71 8.57 9.15 -4.03
N ASP A 72 9.27 10.26 -3.82
CA ASP A 72 10.67 10.42 -4.23
C ASP A 72 11.60 9.42 -3.52
N GLN A 73 11.41 9.20 -2.21
CA GLN A 73 12.18 8.19 -1.47
C GLN A 73 11.88 6.76 -1.96
N LYS A 74 10.62 6.48 -2.34
CA LYS A 74 10.25 5.19 -2.95
C LYS A 74 10.92 5.03 -4.31
N LEU A 75 10.92 6.07 -5.15
CA LEU A 75 11.58 6.07 -6.46
C LEU A 75 13.10 5.95 -6.35
N GLU A 76 13.72 6.65 -5.40
CA GLU A 76 15.15 6.55 -5.10
C GLU A 76 15.55 5.12 -4.72
N LEU A 77 14.76 4.45 -3.87
CA LEU A 77 15.01 3.06 -3.49
C LEU A 77 14.88 2.10 -4.68
N ILE A 78 13.89 2.30 -5.54
CA ILE A 78 13.70 1.49 -6.75
C ILE A 78 14.88 1.68 -7.69
N ALA A 79 15.27 2.95 -7.96
CA ALA A 79 16.40 3.27 -8.82
C ALA A 79 17.71 2.69 -8.27
N ARG A 80 17.95 2.84 -6.97
CA ARG A 80 19.13 2.28 -6.30
C ARG A 80 19.17 0.76 -6.41
N ASN A 81 18.06 0.07 -6.18
CA ASN A 81 17.99 -1.39 -6.32
C ASN A 81 18.21 -1.84 -7.77
N ALA A 82 17.63 -1.13 -8.75
CA ALA A 82 17.82 -1.44 -10.16
C ALA A 82 19.30 -1.30 -10.57
N LEU A 83 19.96 -0.22 -10.13
CA LEU A 83 21.38 0.01 -10.41
C LEU A 83 22.29 -1.02 -9.72
N MET A 84 22.07 -1.31 -8.43
CA MET A 84 22.85 -2.32 -7.71
C MET A 84 22.70 -3.71 -8.33
N ASN A 85 21.47 -4.10 -8.70
CA ASN A 85 21.22 -5.37 -9.35
C ASN A 85 21.89 -5.43 -10.73
N GLY A 86 21.85 -4.34 -11.51
CA GLY A 86 22.57 -4.27 -12.79
C GLY A 86 24.06 -4.52 -12.61
N PHE A 87 24.69 -3.83 -11.65
CA PHE A 87 26.13 -4.01 -11.38
C PHE A 87 26.48 -5.43 -10.91
N LEU A 88 25.66 -6.00 -10.01
CA LEU A 88 25.85 -7.37 -9.54
C LEU A 88 25.71 -8.39 -10.68
N ILE A 89 24.73 -8.21 -11.55
CA ILE A 89 24.51 -9.07 -12.71
C ILE A 89 25.70 -8.99 -13.66
N ASP A 90 26.19 -7.79 -14.00
CA ASP A 90 27.36 -7.62 -14.87
C ASP A 90 28.61 -8.27 -14.28
N ALA A 91 28.84 -8.12 -12.97
CA ALA A 91 29.95 -8.75 -12.27
C ALA A 91 29.84 -10.29 -12.31
N ILE A 92 28.64 -10.83 -12.08
CA ILE A 92 28.39 -12.28 -12.17
C ILE A 92 28.61 -12.79 -13.60
N PHE A 93 28.13 -12.07 -14.62
CA PHE A 93 28.37 -12.44 -16.02
C PHE A 93 29.85 -12.43 -16.38
N GLY A 94 30.61 -11.44 -15.92
CA GLY A 94 32.06 -11.38 -16.10
C GLY A 94 32.76 -12.61 -15.52
N ILE A 95 32.45 -12.95 -14.26
CA ILE A 95 33.00 -14.12 -13.59
C ILE A 95 32.60 -15.41 -14.33
N ILE A 96 31.32 -15.55 -14.70
CA ILE A 96 30.82 -16.74 -15.42
C ILE A 96 31.56 -16.93 -16.74
N LYS A 97 31.75 -15.86 -17.51
CA LYS A 97 32.43 -15.91 -18.80
C LYS A 97 33.89 -16.37 -18.67
N GLU A 98 34.57 -16.00 -17.59
CA GLU A 98 35.97 -16.36 -17.36
C GLU A 98 36.16 -17.74 -16.73
N THR A 99 35.17 -18.23 -15.96
CA THR A 99 35.35 -19.40 -15.09
C THR A 99 34.52 -20.62 -15.48
N VAL A 100 33.46 -20.46 -16.27
CA VAL A 100 32.56 -21.57 -16.60
C VAL A 100 33.07 -22.32 -17.82
N ASP A 101 33.25 -23.63 -17.64
CA ASP A 101 33.56 -24.59 -18.69
C ASP A 101 32.28 -24.88 -19.51
N SER A 102 32.20 -24.28 -20.70
CA SER A 102 31.03 -24.39 -21.60
C SER A 102 30.65 -25.83 -21.93
N SER A 103 31.61 -26.78 -21.90
CA SER A 103 31.35 -28.20 -22.18
C SER A 103 30.49 -28.90 -21.12
N LYS A 104 30.32 -28.28 -19.94
CA LYS A 104 29.56 -28.82 -18.80
C LYS A 104 28.24 -28.11 -18.55
N VAL A 105 27.83 -27.19 -19.43
CA VAL A 105 26.60 -26.40 -19.28
C VAL A 105 25.44 -27.12 -19.96
N ILE A 106 24.59 -27.79 -19.17
CA ILE A 106 23.59 -28.75 -19.68
C ILE A 106 22.28 -28.04 -20.13
N LYS A 107 22.01 -26.81 -19.69
CA LYS A 107 20.88 -25.95 -20.10
C LYS A 107 21.29 -24.47 -20.00
N ASN A 108 20.83 -23.61 -20.94
CA ASN A 108 21.13 -22.17 -21.06
C ASN A 108 22.42 -21.76 -21.80
N GLU A 109 22.89 -22.54 -22.78
CA GLU A 109 24.03 -22.15 -23.65
C GLU A 109 23.82 -20.79 -24.35
N THR A 110 22.57 -20.39 -24.61
CA THR A 110 22.24 -19.06 -25.18
C THR A 110 22.74 -17.88 -24.34
N PHE A 111 22.92 -18.04 -23.03
CA PHE A 111 23.49 -16.97 -22.18
C PHE A 111 25.01 -16.82 -22.34
N LEU A 112 25.66 -17.83 -22.93
CA LEU A 112 27.08 -17.83 -23.26
C LEU A 112 27.32 -17.45 -24.74
N ASP A 113 26.24 -17.25 -25.50
CA ASP A 113 26.30 -16.81 -26.89
C ASP A 113 26.89 -15.38 -26.96
N PRO A 114 27.94 -15.15 -27.78
CA PRO A 114 28.48 -13.82 -28.00
C PRO A 114 27.46 -12.77 -28.45
N ASP A 115 26.40 -13.17 -29.15
CA ASP A 115 25.36 -12.28 -29.68
C ASP A 115 24.21 -12.01 -28.68
N TRP A 116 24.12 -12.77 -27.58
CA TRP A 116 23.10 -12.60 -26.55
C TRP A 116 22.99 -11.17 -25.99
N PRO A 117 24.09 -10.44 -25.69
CA PRO A 117 24.01 -9.06 -25.23
C PRO A 117 23.37 -8.11 -26.25
N LYS A 118 23.52 -8.39 -27.54
CA LYS A 118 22.96 -7.58 -28.63
C LYS A 118 21.45 -7.83 -28.75
N GLU A 119 21.03 -9.09 -28.81
CA GLU A 119 19.62 -9.47 -28.85
C GLU A 119 18.85 -8.93 -27.64
N MET A 120 19.48 -8.95 -26.46
CA MET A 120 18.86 -8.42 -25.26
C MET A 120 18.68 -6.90 -25.30
N LYS A 121 19.68 -6.17 -25.82
CA LYS A 121 19.57 -4.71 -25.99
C LYS A 121 18.45 -4.35 -26.96
N GLU A 122 18.32 -5.05 -28.08
CA GLU A 122 17.27 -4.80 -29.07
C GLU A 122 15.87 -5.08 -28.49
N ARG A 123 15.71 -6.18 -27.73
CA ARG A 123 14.44 -6.51 -27.08
C ARG A 123 14.05 -5.53 -25.98
N VAL A 124 15.02 -5.01 -25.23
CA VAL A 124 14.78 -3.98 -24.20
C VAL A 124 14.42 -2.65 -24.88
N ALA A 125 15.14 -2.24 -25.92
CA ALA A 125 14.85 -1.03 -26.67
C ALA A 125 13.43 -1.05 -27.29
N GLY A 126 13.03 -2.19 -27.87
CA GLY A 126 11.68 -2.37 -28.41
C GLY A 126 10.59 -2.17 -27.35
N LYS A 127 10.79 -2.70 -26.14
CA LYS A 127 9.85 -2.50 -25.02
C LYS A 127 9.86 -1.06 -24.50
N LEU A 128 11.02 -0.40 -24.42
CA LEU A 128 11.10 0.98 -23.93
C LEU A 128 10.35 1.95 -24.84
N LEU A 129 10.37 1.74 -26.16
CA LEU A 129 9.63 2.54 -27.13
C LEU A 129 8.10 2.51 -26.92
N GLU A 130 7.56 1.46 -26.30
CA GLU A 130 6.13 1.38 -25.95
C GLU A 130 5.75 2.39 -24.85
N TYR A 131 6.70 2.74 -23.98
CA TYR A 131 6.47 3.60 -22.80
C TYR A 131 7.07 5.00 -22.97
N PHE A 132 8.13 5.13 -23.77
CA PHE A 132 8.88 6.37 -23.97
C PHE A 132 9.05 6.59 -25.48
N LYS A 133 8.15 7.39 -26.08
CA LYS A 133 8.24 7.84 -27.47
C LYS A 133 9.29 8.92 -27.66
#